data_AF-A0A7C6EZ23-F1
#
_entry.id   AF-A0A7C6EZ23-F1
#
_cell.length_a   1.000
_cell.length_b   1.000
_cell.length_c   1.000
_cell.angle_alpha   90.00
_cell.angle_beta   90.00
_cell.angle_gamma   90.00
#
_symmetry.space_group_name_H-M   'P 1'
#
loop_
_entity.id
_entity.type
_entity.pdbx_description
1 polymer ?
#
loop_
_entity_poly.entity_id
_entity_poly.type
_entity_poly.pdbx_seq_one_letter_code
_entity_poly.pdbx_strand_id
1 'polypeptide(L)'
;ILTVLALFLIAGYNHTAFYPSVYDLQSSLTIENSSSSLYTLKTMTFVSFLLPAVAAYMIYAWRAINKKKVDTAELNENTHVY
;
A
#
# COMPACT_ATOMS: atom_id res chain seq x y z
N ILE A 1 -0.40 6.98 9.09
CA ILE A 1 -1.28 5.95 8.51
C ILE A 1 -2.68 6.50 8.23
N LEU A 2 -3.41 6.97 9.24
CA LEU A 2 -4.81 7.41 9.07
C LEU A 2 -5.02 8.54 8.07
N THR A 3 -4.15 9.56 8.06
CA THR A 3 -4.25 10.68 7.09
C THR A 3 -4.12 10.20 5.64
N VAL A 4 -3.20 9.27 5.39
CA VAL A 4 -2.97 8.70 4.05
C VAL A 4 -4.19 7.87 3.62
N LEU A 5 -4.73 7.05 4.55
CA LEU A 5 -5.95 6.29 4.30
C LEU A 5 -7.15 7.20 4.00
N ALA A 6 -7.32 8.28 4.76
CA ALA A 6 -8.38 9.25 4.52
C ALA A 6 -8.27 9.90 3.12
N LEU A 7 -7.06 10.27 2.69
CA LEU A 7 -6.83 10.82 1.35
C LEU A 7 -7.23 9.83 0.25
N PHE A 8 -6.83 8.57 0.36
CA PHE A 8 -7.20 7.55 -0.63
C PHE A 8 -8.71 7.26 -0.66
N LEU A 9 -9.36 7.24 0.50
CA LEU A 9 -10.81 7.05 0.58
C LEU A 9 -11.56 8.21 -0.07
N ILE A 10 -11.16 9.46 0.17
CA ILE A 10 -11.80 10.63 -0.45
C ILE A 10 -11.61 10.64 -1.97
N ALA A 11 -10.41 10.28 -2.45
CA ALA A 11 -10.15 10.23 -3.89
C ALA A 11 -10.94 9.14 -4.63
N GLY A 12 -11.25 8.03 -3.95
CA GLY A 12 -11.91 6.86 -4.55
C GLY A 12 -13.42 6.74 -4.32
N TYR A 13 -13.94 7.24 -3.20
CA TYR A 13 -15.36 7.13 -2.85
C TYR A 13 -16.20 8.30 -3.37
N ASN A 14 -17.53 8.14 -3.32
CA ASN A 14 -18.53 9.12 -3.80
C ASN A 14 -18.46 9.45 -5.30
N HIS A 15 -18.11 8.47 -6.14
CA HIS A 15 -17.97 8.65 -7.59
C HIS A 15 -16.96 9.75 -7.98
N THR A 16 -15.99 10.03 -7.10
CA THR A 16 -14.96 11.04 -7.35
C THR A 16 -13.98 10.53 -8.41
N ALA A 17 -13.64 11.39 -9.37
CA ALA A 17 -12.55 11.12 -10.30
C ALA A 17 -11.21 11.32 -9.59
N PHE A 18 -10.48 10.23 -9.36
CA PHE A 18 -9.12 10.32 -8.80
C PHE A 18 -8.10 10.81 -9.84
N TYR A 19 -8.45 10.77 -11.13
CA TYR A 19 -7.65 11.33 -12.21
C TYR A 19 -8.53 12.10 -13.20
N PRO A 20 -8.76 13.40 -12.96
CA PRO A 20 -9.63 14.23 -13.79
C PRO A 20 -8.96 14.56 -15.13
N SER A 21 -9.74 14.52 -16.19
CA SER A 21 -9.30 14.94 -17.52
C SER A 21 -9.31 16.47 -17.63
N VAL A 22 -8.26 17.03 -18.22
CA VAL A 22 -8.13 18.48 -18.47
C VAL A 22 -8.65 18.89 -19.85
N TYR A 23 -8.93 17.91 -20.72
CA TYR A 23 -9.41 18.14 -22.10
C TYR A 23 -10.91 17.87 -22.24
N ASP A 24 -11.38 16.74 -21.72
CA ASP A 24 -12.80 16.35 -21.71
C ASP A 24 -13.18 15.79 -20.34
N LEU A 25 -13.98 16.53 -19.58
CA LEU A 25 -14.40 16.16 -18.23
C LEU A 25 -15.07 14.78 -18.17
N GLN A 26 -15.77 14.36 -19.24
CA GLN A 26 -16.46 13.06 -19.27
C GLN A 26 -15.50 11.88 -19.44
N SER A 27 -14.27 12.12 -19.86
CA SER A 27 -13.23 11.10 -20.00
C SER A 27 -12.40 10.92 -18.71
N SER A 28 -12.84 11.48 -17.59
CA SER A 28 -12.13 11.39 -16.31
C SER A 28 -12.13 9.96 -15.77
N LEU A 29 -11.03 9.56 -15.13
CA LEU A 29 -10.91 8.20 -14.58
C LEU A 29 -11.45 8.12 -13.15
N THR A 30 -12.32 7.16 -12.95
CA THR A 30 -12.94 6.79 -11.68
C THR A 30 -12.65 5.32 -11.39
N ILE A 31 -12.96 4.86 -10.16
CA ILE A 31 -12.80 3.44 -9.82
C ILE A 31 -13.68 2.56 -10.73
N GLU A 32 -14.83 3.06 -11.18
CA GLU A 32 -15.79 2.29 -11.96
C GLU A 32 -15.34 2.06 -13.41
N ASN A 33 -14.71 3.07 -14.04
CA ASN A 33 -14.33 2.99 -15.45
C ASN A 33 -12.85 2.61 -15.68
N SER A 34 -12.02 2.66 -14.63
CA SER A 34 -10.59 2.37 -14.70
C SER A 34 -10.18 1.10 -13.94
N SER A 35 -11.11 0.15 -13.78
CA SER A 35 -10.88 -1.16 -13.15
C SER A 35 -10.74 -2.29 -14.18
N SER A 36 -10.10 -3.40 -13.78
CA SER A 36 -10.02 -4.61 -14.59
C SER A 36 -11.39 -5.29 -14.79
N SER A 37 -11.44 -6.25 -15.71
CA SER A 37 -12.64 -7.09 -15.89
C SER A 37 -13.07 -7.78 -14.60
N LEU A 38 -14.37 -8.07 -14.48
CA LEU A 38 -14.92 -8.77 -13.31
C LEU A 38 -14.23 -10.11 -13.05
N TYR A 39 -13.83 -10.83 -14.11
CA TYR A 39 -13.10 -12.09 -13.98
C TYR A 39 -11.75 -11.89 -13.28
N THR A 40 -10.93 -10.96 -13.79
CA THR A 40 -9.63 -10.64 -13.21
C THR A 40 -9.77 -10.16 -11.77
N LEU A 41 -10.73 -9.25 -11.52
CA LEU A 41 -10.94 -8.68 -10.20
C LEU A 41 -11.32 -9.76 -9.18
N LYS A 42 -12.23 -10.67 -9.54
CA LYS A 42 -12.61 -11.82 -8.70
C LYS A 42 -11.42 -12.70 -8.37
N THR A 43 -10.62 -13.07 -9.37
CA THR A 43 -9.43 -13.90 -9.15
C THR A 43 -8.44 -13.23 -8.20
N MET A 44 -8.19 -11.93 -8.36
CA MET A 44 -7.30 -11.16 -7.48
C MET A 44 -7.86 -11.02 -6.05
N THR A 45 -9.19 -10.97 -5.89
CA THR A 45 -9.81 -11.04 -4.56
C THR A 45 -9.48 -12.35 -3.86
N PHE A 46 -9.51 -13.49 -4.56
CA PHE A 46 -9.12 -14.77 -3.97
C PHE A 46 -7.63 -14.81 -3.60
N VAL A 47 -6.76 -14.27 -4.44
CA VAL A 47 -5.31 -14.18 -4.13
C VAL A 47 -5.06 -13.31 -2.89
N SER A 48 -5.86 -12.26 -2.70
CA SER A 48 -5.74 -11.36 -1.54
C SER A 48 -5.97 -12.03 -0.19
N PHE A 49 -6.55 -13.24 -0.12
CA PHE A 49 -6.63 -13.99 1.14
C PHE A 49 -5.25 -14.39 1.71
N LEU A 50 -4.17 -14.29 0.93
CA LEU A 50 -2.80 -14.51 1.42
C LEU A 50 -2.25 -13.31 2.21
N LEU A 51 -2.91 -12.14 2.17
CA LEU A 51 -2.46 -10.93 2.86
C LEU A 51 -2.19 -11.12 4.37
N PRO A 52 -3.02 -11.85 5.16
CA PRO A 52 -2.75 -12.06 6.58
C PRO A 52 -1.42 -12.78 6.84
N ALA A 53 -1.04 -13.73 5.99
CA ALA A 53 0.23 -14.44 6.10
C ALA A 53 1.43 -13.50 5.86
N VAL A 54 1.34 -12.66 4.83
CA VAL A 54 2.36 -11.63 4.54
C VAL A 54 2.44 -10.61 5.68
N ALA A 55 1.30 -10.15 6.20
CA ALA A 55 1.24 -9.22 7.33
C ALA A 55 1.87 -9.81 8.60
N ALA A 56 1.60 -11.08 8.91
CA ALA A 56 2.23 -11.78 10.03
C ALA A 56 3.76 -11.82 9.89
N TYR A 57 4.26 -12.11 8.68
CA TYR A 57 5.69 -12.09 8.40
C TYR A 57 6.30 -10.68 8.57
N MET A 58 5.64 -9.63 8.05
CA MET A 58 6.09 -8.25 8.22
C MET A 58 6.20 -7.86 9.70
N ILE A 59 5.21 -8.24 10.52
CA ILE A 59 5.24 -7.99 11.97
C ILE A 59 6.40 -8.74 12.63
N TYR A 60 6.60 -10.02 12.27
CA TYR A 60 7.70 -10.82 12.79
C TYR A 60 9.06 -10.21 12.44
N ALA A 61 9.30 -9.90 11.16
CA ALA A 61 10.54 -9.31 10.68
C ALA A 61 10.81 -7.96 11.36
N TRP A 62 9.80 -7.08 11.44
CA TRP A 62 9.93 -5.79 12.12
C TRP A 62 10.29 -5.96 13.60
N ARG A 63 9.68 -6.92 14.30
CA ARG A 63 10.00 -7.23 15.70
C ARG A 63 11.41 -7.79 15.86
N ALA A 64 11.86 -8.64 14.93
CA ALA A 64 13.21 -9.20 14.96
C ALA A 64 14.27 -8.10 14.78
N ILE A 65 14.05 -7.18 13.84
CA ILE A 65 14.93 -6.02 13.58
C ILE A 65 14.97 -5.09 14.80
N ASN A 66 13.81 -4.71 15.35
CA ASN A 66 13.73 -3.75 16.46
C ASN A 66 13.96 -4.38 17.84
N LYS A 67 14.31 -5.66 17.93
CA LYS A 67 14.56 -6.35 19.21
C LYS A 67 15.76 -5.75 19.93
N LYS A 68 16.78 -5.32 19.18
CA LYS A 68 17.94 -4.58 19.69
C LYS A 68 17.81 -3.12 19.24
N LYS A 69 17.90 -2.18 20.17
CA LYS A 69 17.98 -0.76 19.80
C LYS A 69 19.36 -0.52 19.19
N VAL A 70 19.40 0.21 18.08
CA VAL A 70 20.66 0.67 17.48
C VAL A 70 21.39 1.53 18.51
N ASP A 71 22.61 1.14 18.85
CA ASP A 71 23.46 1.89 19.78
C ASP A 71 24.54 2.70 19.03
N THR A 72 24.95 3.83 19.58
CA THR A 72 25.98 4.69 18.97
C THR A 72 27.34 4.00 18.92
N ALA A 73 27.59 3.03 19.81
CA ALA A 73 28.77 2.17 19.76
C ALA A 73 28.79 1.25 18.51
N GLU A 74 27.64 0.68 18.12
CA GLU A 74 27.51 -0.17 16.93
C GLU A 74 27.66 0.62 15.63
N LEU A 75 27.27 1.90 15.63
CA LEU A 75 27.46 2.81 14.49
C LEU A 75 28.93 3.24 14.31
N ASN A 76 29.74 3.20 15.37
CA ASN A 76 31.15 3.57 15.36
C ASN A 76 32.09 2.37 15.15
N GLU A 77 31.58 1.13 15.28
CA GLU A 77 32.30 -0.05 14.81
C GLU A 77 32.33 -0.02 13.27
N ASN A 78 33.50 0.30 12.71
CA ASN A 78 33.80 0.38 11.28
C ASN A 78 33.71 -0.99 10.55
N THR A 79 32.79 -1.85 10.93
CA THR A 79 32.54 -3.10 10.23
C THR A 79 31.52 -2.81 9.14
N HIS A 80 31.95 -2.87 7.89
CA HIS A 80 31.11 -2.73 6.69
C HIS A 80 30.05 -3.85 6.62
N VAL A 81 29.06 -3.79 7.49
CA VAL A 81 27.95 -4.73 7.54
C VAL A 81 26.71 -3.91 7.26
N TYR A 82 26.40 -3.79 5.97
CA TYR A 82 25.06 -3.44 5.52
C TYR A 82 24.09 -4.56 5.88
#